data_AF-L1JLM8-F1
#
_entry.id   AF-L1JLM8-F1
#
_cell.length_a   1.000
_cell.length_b   1.000
_cell.length_c   1.000
_cell.angle_alpha   90.00
_cell.angle_beta   90.00
_cell.angle_gamma   90.00
#
_symmetry.space_group_name_H-M   'P 1'
#
loop_
_entity.id
_entity.type
_entity.pdbx_description
1 polymer ?
#
loop_
_entity_poly.entity_id
_entity_poly.type
_entity_poly.pdbx_seq_one_letter_code
_entity_poly.pdbx_strand_id
1 'polypeptide(L)'
;MDAMKRKNDGIWLKPVSEEDLLTWQGLVLGPALSPYAFGFFSFSIKFPAEYPSCAPVVHFLTTNGGKTRFNPNLYADGKVCLSILGTWRGESGELWSSVQNCHSVMVSIQSLLDDEPYHNEPGFEKQRSVSFDSFVTSLEGSAKASRDYNLKITHETVRVAVCDVLEEILNRSEVEEAANGFCDIIKWHFLLYCSRYLEIVDQHAEVEGEFEIMEFEYQRNWMSGSFNFKELRSRILLIKESLVKELVQWQREGVESSKHQSFACQHILSAFEVLDTKLIACISLKYCTDHIYIFQKWSKLSNAGISAAPREANKFVWDVTIMGDLDGGWYENGMYQLEITFPPNFPDCMPRPRFQTQMFHPQIDEDGFPFLSVSMTDSKNVQAIISDVHSLLKNPPSPDPRTWVNKKAADMYFGGDQEEFKRTVRRYAQRSMEQSKKIRDG
;
A
#
# COMPACT_ATOMS: atom_id res chain seq x y z
N MET A 1 -13.20 5.00 18.02
CA MET A 1 -11.77 4.94 18.41
C MET A 1 -11.12 3.58 18.10
N ASP A 2 -11.74 2.43 18.39
CA ASP A 2 -11.10 1.12 18.09
C ASP A 2 -10.94 0.78 16.60
N ALA A 3 -11.86 1.25 15.75
CA ALA A 3 -11.74 1.15 14.29
C ALA A 3 -10.46 1.81 13.72
N MET A 4 -9.93 2.83 14.40
CA MET A 4 -8.75 3.58 13.97
C MET A 4 -7.42 2.97 14.45
N LYS A 5 -7.46 1.96 15.33
CA LYS A 5 -6.27 1.36 15.95
C LYS A 5 -5.79 0.08 15.27
N ARG A 6 -6.54 -0.47 14.32
CA ARG A 6 -6.17 -1.71 13.62
C ARG A 6 -5.12 -1.38 12.57
N LYS A 7 -3.90 -1.90 12.77
CA LYS A 7 -2.81 -1.75 11.82
C LYS A 7 -2.99 -2.77 10.69
N ASN A 8 -3.03 -2.26 9.46
CA ASN A 8 -2.64 -2.99 8.25
C ASN A 8 -3.67 -3.93 7.58
N ASP A 9 -4.96 -3.59 7.59
CA ASP A 9 -5.99 -4.32 6.79
C ASP A 9 -6.30 -3.65 5.43
N GLY A 10 -5.61 -2.55 5.10
CA GLY A 10 -5.85 -1.79 3.88
C GLY A 10 -7.15 -0.99 3.91
N ILE A 11 -7.65 -0.64 5.10
CA ILE A 11 -8.85 0.17 5.27
C ILE A 11 -8.48 1.44 6.02
N TRP A 12 -8.83 2.59 5.44
CA TRP A 12 -8.65 3.90 6.06
C TRP A 12 -9.99 4.62 6.14
N LEU A 13 -10.26 5.26 7.27
CA LEU A 13 -11.50 5.95 7.58
C LEU A 13 -11.19 7.30 8.23
N LYS A 14 -11.85 8.36 7.77
CA LYS A 14 -11.78 9.69 8.40
C LYS A 14 -13.09 10.47 8.23
N PRO A 15 -13.43 11.41 9.13
CA PRO A 15 -14.46 12.40 8.85
C PRO A 15 -14.05 13.30 7.67
N VAL A 16 -15.03 13.82 6.93
CA VAL A 16 -14.79 14.74 5.79
C VAL A 16 -14.17 16.05 6.27
N SER A 17 -14.60 16.55 7.42
CA SER A 17 -14.04 17.74 8.07
C SER A 17 -14.17 17.63 9.60
N GLU A 18 -13.50 18.52 10.33
CA GLU A 18 -13.67 18.60 11.79
C GLU A 18 -15.05 19.12 12.20
N GLU A 19 -15.73 19.83 11.30
CA GLU A 19 -17.07 20.39 11.53
C GLU A 19 -18.19 19.36 11.28
N ASP A 20 -17.99 18.44 10.33
CA ASP A 20 -18.95 17.38 10.01
C ASP A 20 -18.41 16.00 10.42
N LEU A 21 -18.73 15.62 11.66
CA LEU A 21 -18.38 14.31 12.22
C LEU A 21 -19.35 13.20 11.81
N LEU A 22 -20.46 13.51 11.11
CA LEU A 22 -21.47 12.54 10.67
C LEU A 22 -21.29 12.14 9.20
N THR A 23 -20.43 12.82 8.46
CA THR A 23 -20.04 12.41 7.10
C THR A 23 -18.58 12.02 7.08
N TRP A 24 -18.32 10.77 6.71
CA TRP A 24 -17.00 10.17 6.65
C TRP A 24 -16.66 9.77 5.23
N GLN A 25 -15.36 9.66 4.97
CA GLN A 25 -14.79 9.03 3.80
C GLN A 25 -14.07 7.76 4.21
N GLY A 26 -14.18 6.74 3.36
CA GLY A 26 -13.44 5.49 3.48
C GLY A 26 -12.60 5.24 2.24
N LEU A 27 -11.44 4.65 2.43
CA LEU A 27 -10.60 4.09 1.38
C LEU A 27 -10.35 2.62 1.69
N VAL A 28 -10.65 1.75 0.73
CA VAL A 28 -10.37 0.32 0.81
C VAL A 28 -9.37 -0.03 -0.28
N LEU A 29 -8.26 -0.65 0.11
CA LEU A 29 -7.31 -1.27 -0.80
C LEU A 29 -7.85 -2.62 -1.25
N GLY A 30 -7.85 -2.85 -2.56
CA GLY A 30 -8.27 -4.12 -3.14
C GLY A 30 -7.38 -5.29 -2.73
N PRO A 31 -7.95 -6.48 -2.41
CA PRO A 31 -7.18 -7.66 -2.00
C PRO A 31 -6.14 -8.11 -3.05
N ALA A 32 -4.92 -8.43 -2.61
CA ALA A 32 -3.78 -8.71 -3.51
C ALA A 32 -3.95 -9.92 -4.44
N LEU A 33 -4.86 -10.85 -4.09
CA LEU A 33 -5.09 -12.10 -4.81
C LEU A 33 -6.47 -12.11 -5.49
N SER A 34 -6.94 -10.96 -5.95
CA SER A 34 -8.20 -10.82 -6.69
C SER A 34 -8.05 -9.90 -7.90
N PRO A 35 -9.04 -9.85 -8.81
CA PRO A 35 -9.08 -8.88 -9.91
C PRO A 35 -8.97 -7.42 -9.44
N TYR A 36 -9.23 -7.16 -8.17
CA TYR A 36 -9.19 -5.85 -7.54
C TYR A 36 -7.80 -5.47 -7.01
N ALA A 37 -6.77 -6.31 -7.22
CA ALA A 37 -5.45 -6.22 -6.59
C ALA A 37 -4.92 -4.79 -6.51
N PHE A 38 -4.78 -4.32 -5.27
CA PHE A 38 -4.18 -3.03 -4.90
C PHE A 38 -4.93 -1.77 -5.42
N GLY A 39 -6.11 -1.92 -6.01
CA GLY A 39 -6.95 -0.78 -6.40
C GLY A 39 -7.38 0.09 -5.21
N PHE A 40 -7.52 1.39 -5.44
CA PHE A 40 -7.97 2.37 -4.45
C PHE A 40 -9.48 2.63 -4.58
N PHE A 41 -10.27 2.02 -3.70
CA PHE A 41 -11.74 2.12 -3.71
C PHE A 41 -12.22 3.11 -2.65
N SER A 42 -12.78 4.24 -3.07
CA SER A 42 -13.26 5.29 -2.19
C SER A 42 -14.76 5.19 -1.93
N PHE A 43 -15.16 5.51 -0.70
CA PHE A 43 -16.53 5.43 -0.21
C PHE A 43 -16.90 6.70 0.56
N SER A 44 -18.15 7.17 0.40
CA SER A 44 -18.79 8.14 1.28
C SER A 44 -19.68 7.41 2.27
N ILE A 45 -19.65 7.83 3.54
CA ILE A 45 -20.36 7.18 4.62
C ILE A 45 -21.08 8.26 5.41
N LYS A 46 -22.40 8.20 5.49
CA LYS A 46 -23.22 9.17 6.22
C LYS A 46 -23.95 8.48 7.37
N PHE A 47 -23.71 8.96 8.58
CA PHE A 47 -24.38 8.48 9.79
C PHE A 47 -25.72 9.19 9.95
N PRO A 48 -26.86 8.46 9.99
CA PRO A 48 -28.15 9.06 10.28
C PRO A 48 -28.24 9.52 11.75
N ALA A 49 -29.22 10.37 12.08
CA ALA A 49 -29.45 10.84 13.44
C ALA A 49 -29.76 9.70 14.42
N GLU A 50 -30.29 8.59 13.91
CA GLU A 50 -30.66 7.39 14.65
C GLU A 50 -29.49 6.40 14.84
N TYR A 51 -28.29 6.69 14.31
CA TYR A 51 -27.13 5.83 14.50
C TYR A 51 -26.77 5.72 16.00
N PRO A 52 -26.45 4.51 16.53
CA PRO A 52 -26.23 3.23 15.85
C PRO A 52 -27.46 2.31 15.75
N SER A 53 -28.67 2.80 16.06
CA SER A 53 -29.90 2.00 15.91
C SER A 53 -30.22 1.70 14.45
N CYS A 54 -29.85 2.61 13.54
CA CYS A 54 -29.91 2.42 12.09
C CYS A 54 -28.50 2.34 11.48
N ALA A 55 -28.37 1.60 10.39
CA ALA A 55 -27.12 1.48 9.64
C ALA A 55 -26.70 2.82 9.01
N PRO A 56 -25.40 3.06 8.81
CA PRO A 56 -24.93 4.19 8.03
C PRO A 56 -25.32 4.02 6.54
N VAL A 57 -25.50 5.13 5.84
CA VAL A 57 -25.65 5.12 4.38
C VAL A 57 -24.27 5.13 3.75
N VAL A 58 -23.94 4.11 2.95
CA VAL A 58 -22.66 3.99 2.26
C VAL A 58 -22.85 4.14 0.76
N HIS A 59 -22.01 4.95 0.14
CA HIS A 59 -21.98 5.19 -1.30
C HIS A 59 -20.57 4.96 -1.84
N PHE A 60 -20.47 4.19 -2.91
CA PHE A 60 -19.22 3.90 -3.60
C PHE A 60 -18.91 5.01 -4.61
N LEU A 61 -17.70 5.57 -4.56
CA LEU A 61 -17.31 6.77 -5.29
C LEU A 61 -16.45 6.47 -6.53
N THR A 62 -15.67 5.38 -6.50
CA THR A 62 -14.76 5.01 -7.60
C THR A 62 -15.53 4.34 -8.75
N THR A 63 -16.45 5.06 -9.39
CA THR A 63 -17.39 4.49 -10.39
C THR A 63 -17.17 5.00 -11.81
N ASN A 64 -16.12 5.78 -12.05
CA ASN A 64 -15.86 6.42 -13.34
C ASN A 64 -17.08 7.26 -13.81
N GLY A 65 -17.64 8.05 -12.89
CA GLY A 65 -18.80 8.90 -13.18
C GLY A 65 -20.06 8.11 -13.57
N GLY A 66 -20.29 6.95 -12.95
CA GLY A 66 -21.48 6.14 -13.22
C GLY A 66 -21.32 5.06 -14.30
N LYS A 67 -20.10 4.79 -14.77
CA LYS A 67 -19.84 3.93 -15.95
C LYS A 67 -19.23 2.57 -15.62
N THR A 68 -18.56 2.43 -14.48
CA THR A 68 -17.83 1.21 -14.12
C THR A 68 -18.57 0.51 -12.97
N ARG A 69 -19.09 -0.69 -13.25
CA ARG A 69 -19.66 -1.60 -12.25
C ARG A 69 -18.55 -2.54 -11.79
N PHE A 70 -17.97 -2.27 -10.62
CA PHE A 70 -16.82 -3.04 -10.14
C PHE A 70 -17.21 -4.43 -9.62
N ASN A 71 -18.42 -4.63 -9.12
CA ASN A 71 -18.83 -5.88 -8.51
C ASN A 71 -20.36 -6.03 -8.63
N PRO A 72 -20.93 -7.25 -8.62
CA PRO A 72 -22.37 -7.40 -8.57
C PRO A 72 -23.04 -6.60 -7.44
N ASN A 73 -22.34 -6.45 -6.31
CA ASN A 73 -22.77 -5.69 -5.14
C ASN A 73 -22.27 -4.24 -5.09
N LEU A 74 -21.44 -3.80 -6.03
CA LEU A 74 -20.95 -2.42 -6.17
C LEU A 74 -21.39 -1.84 -7.50
N TYR A 75 -22.55 -1.18 -7.48
CA TYR A 75 -23.20 -0.66 -8.67
C TYR A 75 -22.47 0.54 -9.26
N ALA A 76 -22.65 0.74 -10.57
CA ALA A 76 -22.08 1.88 -11.27
C ALA A 76 -22.62 3.21 -10.74
N ASP A 77 -23.88 3.25 -10.30
CA ASP A 77 -24.48 4.44 -9.67
C ASP A 77 -23.98 4.71 -8.24
N GLY A 78 -23.06 3.89 -7.72
CA GLY A 78 -22.48 4.01 -6.39
C GLY A 78 -23.26 3.30 -5.27
N LYS A 79 -24.37 2.64 -5.56
CA LYS A 79 -25.10 1.85 -4.55
C LYS A 79 -24.27 0.62 -4.13
N VAL A 80 -24.21 0.39 -2.82
CA VAL A 80 -23.56 -0.79 -2.20
C VAL A 80 -24.63 -1.75 -1.68
N CYS A 81 -24.57 -3.02 -2.09
CA CYS A 81 -25.50 -4.07 -1.65
C CYS A 81 -24.87 -4.96 -0.57
N LEU A 82 -25.31 -4.78 0.68
CA LEU A 82 -24.90 -5.58 1.83
C LEU A 82 -26.10 -5.79 2.76
N SER A 83 -26.24 -6.99 3.31
CA SER A 83 -27.30 -7.33 4.26
C SER A 83 -27.24 -6.46 5.52
N ILE A 84 -26.01 -6.21 6.00
CA ILE A 84 -25.71 -5.37 7.16
C ILE A 84 -26.01 -3.88 6.93
N LEU A 85 -26.22 -3.47 5.67
CA LEU A 85 -26.68 -2.11 5.32
C LEU A 85 -28.18 -2.07 5.00
N GLY A 86 -28.88 -3.21 5.07
CA GLY A 86 -30.28 -3.34 4.66
C GLY A 86 -30.52 -3.17 3.16
N THR A 87 -29.46 -3.15 2.35
CA THR A 87 -29.54 -2.99 0.88
C THR A 87 -29.52 -4.32 0.13
N TRP A 88 -29.43 -5.43 0.87
CA TRP A 88 -29.47 -6.80 0.36
C TRP A 88 -30.26 -7.72 1.30
N ARG A 89 -30.69 -8.88 0.80
CA ARG A 89 -31.35 -9.90 1.61
C ARG A 89 -30.34 -10.51 2.58
N GLY A 90 -30.76 -10.82 3.80
CA GLY A 90 -29.95 -11.51 4.80
C GLY A 90 -30.82 -12.24 5.81
N GLU A 91 -30.26 -13.24 6.48
CA GLU A 91 -30.94 -13.98 7.54
C GLU A 91 -31.00 -13.20 8.85
N SER A 92 -31.86 -13.66 9.78
CA SER A 92 -31.92 -13.11 11.14
C SER A 92 -30.56 -13.25 11.83
N GLY A 93 -29.85 -12.14 11.99
CA GLY A 93 -28.48 -12.09 12.53
C GLY A 93 -27.43 -11.57 11.55
N GLU A 94 -27.74 -11.53 10.25
CA GLU A 94 -26.89 -10.96 9.18
C GLU A 94 -27.28 -9.53 8.80
N LEU A 95 -28.32 -9.01 9.44
CA LEU A 95 -28.79 -7.64 9.30
C LEU A 95 -28.03 -6.71 10.26
N TRP A 96 -28.16 -5.39 10.03
CA TRP A 96 -27.56 -4.38 10.89
C TRP A 96 -27.90 -4.62 12.37
N SER A 97 -26.88 -4.52 13.22
CA SER A 97 -27.06 -4.40 14.66
C SER A 97 -26.14 -3.31 15.21
N SER A 98 -26.52 -2.67 16.31
CA SER A 98 -25.76 -1.59 16.93
C SER A 98 -24.38 -2.02 17.49
N VAL A 99 -24.07 -3.32 17.44
CA VAL A 99 -22.75 -3.89 17.75
C VAL A 99 -21.76 -3.69 16.59
N GLN A 100 -22.27 -3.59 15.37
CA GLN A 100 -21.47 -3.30 14.18
C GLN A 100 -21.01 -1.84 14.16
N ASN A 101 -19.96 -1.58 13.40
CA ASN A 101 -19.40 -0.25 13.23
C ASN A 101 -18.95 -0.03 11.78
N CYS A 102 -18.56 1.22 11.49
CA CYS A 102 -18.09 1.62 10.17
C CYS A 102 -16.96 0.73 9.62
N HIS A 103 -16.02 0.30 10.48
CA HIS A 103 -14.93 -0.58 10.07
C HIS A 103 -15.42 -1.99 9.70
N SER A 104 -16.34 -2.58 10.48
CA SER A 104 -16.91 -3.89 10.10
C SER A 104 -17.69 -3.84 8.78
N VAL A 105 -18.31 -2.68 8.46
CA VAL A 105 -18.92 -2.46 7.15
C VAL A 105 -17.85 -2.46 6.06
N MET A 106 -16.75 -1.72 6.21
CA MET A 106 -15.66 -1.70 5.23
C MET A 106 -14.99 -3.07 5.06
N VAL A 107 -14.83 -3.85 6.13
CA VAL A 107 -14.32 -5.23 6.05
C VAL A 107 -15.27 -6.12 5.24
N SER A 108 -16.58 -5.94 5.43
CA SER A 108 -17.59 -6.67 4.65
C SER A 108 -17.52 -6.28 3.17
N ILE A 109 -17.32 -5.00 2.86
CA ILE A 109 -17.10 -4.52 1.50
C ILE A 109 -15.81 -5.10 0.90
N GLN A 110 -14.69 -5.07 1.62
CA GLN A 110 -13.43 -5.64 1.15
C GLN A 110 -13.56 -7.15 0.87
N SER A 111 -14.40 -7.85 1.63
CA SER A 111 -14.65 -9.29 1.44
C SER A 111 -15.46 -9.60 0.18
N LEU A 112 -16.21 -8.63 -0.38
CA LEU A 112 -16.86 -8.75 -1.69
C LEU A 112 -15.87 -8.65 -2.86
N LEU A 113 -14.66 -8.15 -2.61
CA LEU A 113 -13.60 -7.98 -3.61
C LEU A 113 -12.75 -9.26 -3.72
N ASP A 114 -13.42 -10.41 -3.76
CA ASP A 114 -12.83 -11.75 -3.84
C ASP A 114 -12.29 -12.09 -5.24
N ASP A 115 -11.71 -13.28 -5.38
CA ASP A 115 -11.03 -13.77 -6.57
C ASP A 115 -11.96 -14.20 -7.71
N GLU A 116 -13.25 -14.41 -7.45
CA GLU A 116 -14.26 -14.81 -8.44
C GLU A 116 -15.57 -14.02 -8.28
N PRO A 117 -15.53 -12.68 -8.43
CA PRO A 117 -16.65 -11.78 -8.16
C PRO A 117 -17.86 -11.99 -9.07
N TYR A 118 -17.73 -12.75 -10.16
CA TYR A 118 -18.85 -13.19 -10.99
C TYR A 118 -19.91 -13.95 -10.17
N HIS A 119 -19.48 -14.75 -9.19
CA HIS A 119 -20.36 -15.59 -8.37
C HIS A 119 -21.07 -14.84 -7.25
N ASN A 120 -20.82 -13.53 -7.10
CA ASN A 120 -21.52 -12.68 -6.14
C ASN A 120 -22.92 -12.26 -6.64
N GLU A 121 -23.23 -12.49 -7.92
CA GLU A 121 -24.57 -12.29 -8.46
C GLU A 121 -25.52 -13.45 -8.09
N PRO A 122 -26.71 -13.17 -7.54
CA PRO A 122 -27.73 -14.18 -7.28
C PRO A 122 -28.06 -15.06 -8.48
N GLY A 123 -28.08 -16.37 -8.25
CA GLY A 123 -28.36 -17.37 -9.29
C GLY A 123 -27.14 -17.78 -10.12
N PHE A 124 -25.99 -17.14 -9.91
CA PHE A 124 -24.71 -17.48 -10.52
C PHE A 124 -23.70 -18.03 -9.51
N GLU A 125 -24.15 -18.45 -8.32
CA GLU A 125 -23.30 -19.05 -7.31
C GLU A 125 -22.70 -20.38 -7.80
N LYS A 126 -21.54 -20.79 -7.26
CA LYS A 126 -20.90 -22.08 -7.58
C LYS A 126 -21.88 -23.23 -7.29
N GLN A 127 -22.46 -23.82 -8.35
CA GLN A 127 -23.43 -24.91 -8.22
C GLN A 127 -22.79 -26.13 -7.53
N ARG A 128 -23.31 -26.53 -6.37
CA ARG A 128 -23.09 -27.85 -5.79
C ARG A 128 -24.16 -28.80 -6.34
N SER A 129 -23.73 -29.78 -7.15
CA SER A 129 -24.47 -30.94 -7.64
C SER A 129 -25.46 -30.75 -8.81
N VAL A 130 -25.01 -31.11 -10.01
CA VAL A 130 -25.85 -31.49 -11.17
C VAL A 130 -25.26 -32.74 -11.82
N SER A 131 -26.04 -33.49 -12.60
CA SER A 131 -25.62 -34.73 -13.28
C SER A 131 -24.44 -34.52 -14.24
N PHE A 132 -23.53 -35.50 -14.28
CA PHE A 132 -22.18 -35.43 -14.86
C PHE A 132 -22.08 -34.79 -16.25
N ASP A 133 -22.94 -35.14 -17.22
CA ASP A 133 -22.83 -34.63 -18.60
C ASP A 133 -23.34 -33.18 -18.77
N SER A 134 -24.44 -32.80 -18.12
CA SER A 134 -24.95 -31.41 -18.17
C SER A 134 -24.08 -30.46 -17.35
N PHE A 135 -23.39 -30.99 -16.34
CA PHE A 135 -22.50 -30.28 -15.43
C PHE A 135 -21.22 -29.81 -16.13
N VAL A 136 -20.62 -30.62 -17.01
CA VAL A 136 -19.34 -30.26 -17.65
C VAL A 136 -19.50 -29.05 -18.59
N THR A 137 -20.54 -29.02 -19.42
CA THR A 137 -20.75 -27.90 -20.36
C THR A 137 -21.15 -26.61 -19.62
N SER A 138 -21.96 -26.69 -18.57
CA SER A 138 -22.36 -25.53 -17.76
C SER A 138 -21.19 -24.99 -16.91
N LEU A 139 -20.33 -25.87 -16.40
CA LEU A 139 -19.09 -25.49 -15.72
C LEU A 139 -18.12 -24.76 -16.64
N GLU A 140 -17.93 -25.24 -17.87
CA GLU A 140 -17.02 -24.61 -18.83
C GLU A 140 -17.51 -23.21 -19.22
N GLY A 141 -18.82 -23.05 -19.46
CA GLY A 141 -19.45 -21.76 -19.71
C GLY A 141 -19.32 -20.79 -18.52
N SER A 142 -19.64 -21.25 -17.32
CA SER A 142 -19.53 -20.45 -16.08
C SER A 142 -18.08 -20.07 -15.77
N ALA A 143 -17.14 -20.99 -15.97
CA ALA A 143 -15.71 -20.71 -15.81
C ALA A 143 -15.18 -19.72 -16.86
N LYS A 144 -15.67 -19.78 -18.11
CA LYS A 144 -15.34 -18.77 -19.13
C LYS A 144 -15.88 -17.39 -18.73
N ALA A 145 -17.16 -17.31 -18.37
CA ALA A 145 -17.80 -16.06 -17.97
C ALA A 145 -17.11 -15.43 -16.75
N SER A 146 -16.77 -16.24 -15.74
CA SER A 146 -16.00 -15.79 -14.57
C SER A 146 -14.62 -15.26 -14.96
N ARG A 147 -13.89 -15.92 -15.86
CA ARG A 147 -12.59 -15.43 -16.38
C ARG A 147 -12.71 -14.12 -17.15
N ASP A 148 -13.70 -14.02 -18.05
CA ASP A 148 -13.94 -12.81 -18.84
C ASP A 148 -14.35 -11.64 -17.93
N TYR A 149 -15.16 -11.91 -16.91
CA TYR A 149 -15.50 -10.95 -15.86
C TYR A 149 -14.28 -10.50 -15.06
N ASN A 150 -13.43 -11.44 -14.62
CA ASN A 150 -12.19 -11.12 -13.92
C ASN A 150 -11.25 -10.26 -14.77
N LEU A 151 -11.15 -10.54 -16.07
CA LEU A 151 -10.27 -9.79 -16.97
C LEU A 151 -10.72 -8.33 -17.12
N LYS A 152 -12.03 -8.09 -17.31
CA LYS A 152 -12.55 -6.71 -17.37
C LYS A 152 -12.44 -5.98 -16.04
N ILE A 153 -12.67 -6.66 -14.90
CA ILE A 153 -12.48 -6.04 -13.57
C ILE A 153 -11.01 -5.69 -13.36
N THR A 154 -10.09 -6.60 -13.69
CA THR A 154 -8.63 -6.37 -13.60
C THR A 154 -8.22 -5.13 -14.40
N HIS A 155 -8.69 -5.03 -15.63
CA HIS A 155 -8.44 -3.86 -16.47
C HIS A 155 -8.97 -2.57 -15.83
N GLU A 156 -10.24 -2.57 -15.42
CA GLU A 156 -10.89 -1.38 -14.85
C GLU A 156 -10.33 -1.01 -13.47
N THR A 157 -9.84 -1.97 -12.69
CA THR A 157 -9.15 -1.70 -11.44
C THR A 157 -7.86 -0.91 -11.69
N VAL A 158 -7.02 -1.37 -12.62
CA VAL A 158 -5.78 -0.64 -12.95
C VAL A 158 -6.10 0.71 -13.61
N ARG A 159 -7.08 0.76 -14.51
CA ARG A 159 -7.46 1.99 -15.22
C ARG A 159 -8.09 3.02 -14.29
N VAL A 160 -9.19 2.67 -13.63
CA VAL A 160 -10.03 3.61 -12.86
C VAL A 160 -9.55 3.71 -11.42
N ALA A 161 -9.41 2.57 -10.73
CA ALA A 161 -9.10 2.57 -9.30
C ALA A 161 -7.60 2.83 -8.99
N VAL A 162 -6.74 2.92 -10.01
CA VAL A 162 -5.32 3.26 -9.84
C VAL A 162 -4.95 4.47 -10.69
N CYS A 163 -5.01 4.37 -12.02
CA CYS A 163 -4.51 5.44 -12.89
C CYS A 163 -5.37 6.71 -12.81
N ASP A 164 -6.69 6.61 -13.02
CA ASP A 164 -7.59 7.78 -12.98
C ASP A 164 -7.52 8.47 -11.60
N VAL A 165 -7.51 7.69 -10.50
CA VAL A 165 -7.36 8.21 -9.13
C VAL A 165 -6.07 9.01 -8.97
N LEU A 166 -4.93 8.47 -9.39
CA LEU A 166 -3.64 9.15 -9.23
C LEU A 166 -3.47 10.34 -10.15
N GLU A 167 -3.95 10.25 -11.38
CA GLU A 167 -3.95 11.38 -12.31
C GLU A 167 -4.81 12.52 -11.79
N GLU A 168 -5.97 12.22 -11.19
CA GLU A 168 -6.78 13.23 -10.52
C GLU A 168 -6.02 13.87 -9.35
N ILE A 169 -5.35 13.08 -8.51
CA ILE A 169 -4.54 13.59 -7.39
C ILE A 169 -3.40 14.47 -7.89
N LEU A 170 -2.67 14.04 -8.91
CA LEU A 170 -1.52 14.76 -9.46
C LEU A 170 -1.91 16.06 -10.18
N ASN A 171 -3.16 16.20 -10.62
CA ASN A 171 -3.68 17.41 -11.27
C ASN A 171 -4.32 18.41 -10.29
N ARG A 172 -4.48 18.05 -9.01
CA ARG A 172 -5.04 18.95 -7.99
C ARG A 172 -4.02 19.98 -7.52
N SER A 173 -4.53 21.09 -6.99
CA SER A 173 -3.70 22.03 -6.24
C SER A 173 -3.29 21.45 -4.87
N GLU A 174 -2.17 21.92 -4.32
CA GLU A 174 -1.70 21.51 -2.98
C GLU A 174 -2.76 21.72 -1.88
N VAL A 175 -3.60 22.74 -2.01
CA VAL A 175 -4.69 23.04 -1.07
C VAL A 175 -5.82 22.00 -1.14
N GLU A 176 -6.18 21.56 -2.35
CA GLU A 176 -7.18 20.52 -2.57
C GLU A 176 -6.66 19.12 -2.18
N GLU A 177 -5.35 18.91 -2.32
CA GLU A 177 -4.69 17.70 -1.86
C GLU A 177 -4.71 17.61 -0.33
N ALA A 178 -4.37 18.70 0.37
CA ALA A 178 -4.41 18.76 1.83
C ALA A 178 -5.83 18.51 2.40
N ALA A 179 -6.87 18.93 1.68
CA ALA A 179 -8.26 18.66 2.06
C ALA A 179 -8.64 17.17 1.91
N ASN A 180 -8.08 16.49 0.89
CA ASN A 180 -8.30 15.06 0.66
C ASN A 180 -7.27 14.22 1.43
N GLY A 181 -7.67 13.78 2.62
CA GLY A 181 -6.75 13.12 3.57
C GLY A 181 -6.24 11.74 3.15
N PHE A 182 -6.55 11.23 1.96
CA PHE A 182 -6.02 9.96 1.47
C PHE A 182 -4.97 10.10 0.37
N CYS A 183 -4.71 11.31 -0.13
CA CYS A 183 -3.76 11.54 -1.22
C CYS A 183 -2.35 11.00 -0.90
N ASP A 184 -1.82 11.31 0.28
CA ASP A 184 -0.51 10.83 0.73
C ASP A 184 -0.43 9.30 0.78
N ILE A 185 -1.48 8.66 1.34
CA ILE A 185 -1.60 7.20 1.43
C ILE A 185 -1.62 6.57 0.05
N ILE A 186 -2.41 7.13 -0.88
CA ILE A 186 -2.57 6.61 -2.23
C ILE A 186 -1.23 6.72 -2.99
N LYS A 187 -0.57 7.89 -2.94
CA LYS A 187 0.76 8.11 -3.55
C LYS A 187 1.79 7.11 -2.99
N TRP A 188 1.83 6.91 -1.68
CA TRP A 188 2.75 5.97 -1.05
C TRP A 188 2.51 4.51 -1.47
N HIS A 189 1.27 4.04 -1.39
CA HIS A 189 0.95 2.66 -1.76
C HIS A 189 1.11 2.42 -3.26
N PHE A 190 0.90 3.43 -4.10
CA PHE A 190 1.21 3.30 -5.52
C PHE A 190 2.70 3.01 -5.77
N LEU A 191 3.60 3.75 -5.09
CA LEU A 191 5.04 3.49 -5.22
C LEU A 191 5.36 2.04 -4.81
N LEU A 192 4.81 1.57 -3.69
CA LEU A 192 4.99 0.19 -3.20
C LEU A 192 4.49 -0.88 -4.17
N TYR A 193 3.37 -0.65 -4.85
CA TYR A 193 2.73 -1.63 -5.73
C TYR A 193 3.01 -1.40 -7.22
N CYS A 194 3.84 -0.43 -7.58
CA CYS A 194 4.09 -0.06 -8.97
C CYS A 194 4.57 -1.24 -9.81
N SER A 195 5.51 -2.04 -9.28
CA SER A 195 5.99 -3.27 -9.94
C SER A 195 4.86 -4.27 -10.16
N ARG A 196 3.95 -4.42 -9.20
CA ARG A 196 2.81 -5.34 -9.27
C ARG A 196 1.81 -4.92 -10.35
N TYR A 197 1.52 -3.63 -10.48
CA TYR A 197 0.69 -3.14 -11.58
C TYR A 197 1.32 -3.40 -12.94
N LEU A 198 2.63 -3.16 -13.08
CA LEU A 198 3.36 -3.44 -14.31
C LEU A 198 3.33 -4.93 -14.68
N GLU A 199 3.49 -5.83 -13.71
CA GLU A 199 3.36 -7.28 -13.92
C GLU A 199 1.96 -7.66 -14.41
N ILE A 200 0.90 -7.08 -13.83
CA ILE A 200 -0.50 -7.36 -14.22
C ILE A 200 -0.74 -6.92 -15.67
N VAL A 201 -0.36 -5.68 -16.02
CA VAL A 201 -0.58 -5.18 -17.39
C VAL A 201 0.30 -5.92 -18.41
N ASP A 202 1.51 -6.33 -18.03
CA ASP A 202 2.41 -7.09 -18.92
C ASP A 202 1.88 -8.51 -19.19
N GLN A 203 1.27 -9.17 -18.19
CA GLN A 203 0.63 -10.47 -18.37
C GLN A 203 -0.54 -10.43 -19.36
N HIS A 204 -1.20 -9.29 -19.48
CA HIS A 204 -2.37 -9.10 -20.34
C HIS A 204 -2.11 -8.16 -21.53
N ALA A 205 -0.84 -7.90 -21.87
CA ALA A 205 -0.48 -6.90 -22.88
C ALA A 205 -1.07 -7.17 -24.27
N GLU A 206 -1.26 -8.44 -24.64
CA GLU A 206 -1.81 -8.85 -25.94
C GLU A 206 -3.34 -9.05 -25.94
N VAL A 207 -4.01 -8.76 -24.82
CA VAL A 207 -5.48 -8.79 -24.77
C VAL A 207 -6.02 -7.54 -25.46
N GLU A 208 -6.83 -7.74 -26.49
CA GLU A 208 -7.50 -6.70 -27.27
C GLU A 208 -8.99 -7.04 -27.45
N GLY A 209 -9.79 -6.04 -27.80
CA GLY A 209 -11.23 -6.19 -28.05
C GLY A 209 -12.11 -5.51 -27.01
N GLU A 210 -13.43 -5.63 -27.21
CA GLU A 210 -14.45 -5.09 -26.32
C GLU A 210 -14.68 -6.00 -25.11
N PHE A 211 -15.17 -5.44 -24.02
CA PHE A 211 -15.56 -6.21 -22.85
C PHE A 211 -16.75 -7.12 -23.18
N GLU A 212 -16.65 -8.37 -22.77
CA GLU A 212 -17.80 -9.28 -22.79
C GLU A 212 -18.87 -8.76 -21.80
N ILE A 213 -20.09 -8.60 -22.30
CA ILE A 213 -21.26 -8.25 -21.48
C ILE A 213 -21.75 -9.53 -20.82
N MET A 214 -21.76 -9.57 -19.49
CA MET A 214 -22.24 -10.73 -18.74
C MET A 214 -23.76 -10.86 -18.84
N GLU A 215 -24.27 -12.08 -18.67
CA GLU A 215 -25.70 -12.37 -18.72
C GLU A 215 -26.53 -11.52 -17.72
N PHE A 216 -25.95 -11.18 -16.57
CA PHE A 216 -26.59 -10.37 -15.54
C PHE A 216 -26.43 -8.85 -15.73
N GLU A 217 -25.73 -8.39 -16.77
CA GLU A 217 -25.53 -6.98 -17.09
C GLU A 217 -26.65 -6.47 -18.02
N TYR A 218 -27.83 -6.18 -17.44
CA TYR A 218 -28.98 -5.65 -18.19
C TYR A 218 -29.40 -4.23 -17.72
N GLN A 219 -30.17 -3.55 -18.58
CA GLN A 219 -30.76 -2.21 -18.36
C GLN A 219 -29.81 -1.02 -18.18
N ARG A 220 -29.47 -0.62 -16.95
CA ARG A 220 -28.66 0.60 -16.67
C ARG A 220 -27.38 0.27 -15.91
N ASN A 221 -27.03 -1.01 -15.85
CA ASN A 221 -26.01 -1.55 -14.98
C ASN A 221 -25.05 -2.49 -15.73
N TRP A 222 -24.82 -2.21 -17.01
CA TRP A 222 -23.78 -2.87 -17.80
C TRP A 222 -22.47 -2.09 -17.73
N MET A 223 -21.35 -2.80 -17.93
CA MET A 223 -20.03 -2.19 -18.04
C MET A 223 -19.47 -2.44 -19.45
N SER A 224 -19.54 -1.42 -20.30
CA SER A 224 -18.98 -1.44 -21.65
C SER A 224 -17.61 -0.78 -21.69
N GLY A 225 -16.71 -1.30 -22.52
CA GLY A 225 -15.37 -0.76 -22.69
C GLY A 225 -14.54 -1.64 -23.60
N SER A 226 -13.26 -1.32 -23.73
CA SER A 226 -12.30 -2.09 -24.52
C SER A 226 -10.99 -2.25 -23.75
N PHE A 227 -10.31 -3.37 -23.95
CA PHE A 227 -9.01 -3.62 -23.34
C PHE A 227 -7.92 -2.75 -23.97
N ASN A 228 -7.12 -2.09 -23.14
CA ASN A 228 -5.92 -1.36 -23.56
C ASN A 228 -4.81 -1.41 -22.51
N PHE A 229 -4.34 -2.61 -22.16
CA PHE A 229 -3.28 -2.80 -21.16
C PHE A 229 -1.95 -2.12 -21.56
N LYS A 230 -1.65 -2.00 -22.86
CA LYS A 230 -0.46 -1.31 -23.38
C LYS A 230 -0.47 0.19 -23.03
N GLU A 231 -1.61 0.85 -23.13
CA GLU A 231 -1.77 2.24 -22.68
C GLU A 231 -1.64 2.35 -21.15
N LEU A 232 -2.28 1.46 -20.39
CA LEU A 232 -2.20 1.45 -18.92
C LEU A 232 -0.76 1.36 -18.43
N ARG A 233 0.06 0.52 -19.07
CA ARG A 233 1.50 0.44 -18.78
C ARG A 233 2.17 1.81 -18.90
N SER A 234 1.90 2.53 -19.98
CA SER A 234 2.48 3.86 -20.22
C SER A 234 2.02 4.87 -19.16
N ARG A 235 0.74 4.84 -18.79
CA ARG A 235 0.17 5.69 -17.73
C ARG A 235 0.81 5.42 -16.37
N ILE A 236 0.95 4.15 -15.97
CA ILE A 236 1.61 3.75 -14.71
C ILE A 236 3.05 4.32 -14.66
N LEU A 237 3.81 4.19 -15.75
CA LEU A 237 5.18 4.70 -15.80
C LEU A 237 5.24 6.23 -15.68
N LEU A 238 4.32 6.95 -16.33
CA LEU A 238 4.22 8.41 -16.22
C LEU A 238 3.86 8.87 -14.80
N ILE A 239 2.91 8.20 -14.16
CA ILE A 239 2.53 8.46 -12.77
C ILE A 239 3.74 8.22 -11.84
N LYS A 240 4.45 7.10 -12.02
CA LYS A 240 5.66 6.78 -11.27
C LYS A 240 6.73 7.87 -11.44
N GLU A 241 6.96 8.31 -12.66
CA GLU A 241 7.93 9.37 -12.95
C GLU A 241 7.55 10.69 -12.25
N SER A 242 6.27 11.06 -12.27
CA SER A 242 5.77 12.26 -11.58
C SER A 242 5.96 12.19 -10.07
N LEU A 243 5.66 11.05 -9.43
CA LEU A 243 5.86 10.88 -7.98
C LEU A 243 7.35 10.84 -7.61
N VAL A 244 8.21 10.27 -8.44
CA VAL A 244 9.67 10.32 -8.21
C VAL A 244 10.19 11.76 -8.35
N LYS A 245 9.67 12.54 -9.31
CA LYS A 245 9.98 13.97 -9.43
C LYS A 245 9.54 14.76 -8.20
N GLU A 246 8.38 14.45 -7.64
CA GLU A 246 7.88 15.03 -6.39
C GLU A 246 8.88 14.80 -5.24
N LEU A 247 9.44 13.58 -5.08
CA LEU A 247 10.47 13.31 -4.07
C LEU A 247 11.74 14.15 -4.27
N VAL A 248 12.19 14.29 -5.53
CA VAL A 248 13.35 15.14 -5.85
C VAL A 248 13.06 16.61 -5.55
N GLN A 249 11.82 17.05 -5.77
CA GLN A 249 11.38 18.40 -5.46
C GLN A 249 11.38 18.65 -3.95
N TRP A 250 10.91 17.70 -3.13
CA TRP A 250 11.01 17.77 -1.67
C TRP A 250 12.46 17.97 -1.20
N GLN A 251 13.41 17.27 -1.82
CA GLN A 251 14.83 17.45 -1.48
C GLN A 251 15.30 18.87 -1.80
N ARG A 252 14.92 19.45 -2.93
CA ARG A 252 15.30 20.82 -3.31
C ARG A 252 14.74 21.86 -2.35
N GLU A 253 13.45 21.77 -2.05
CA GLU A 253 12.78 22.66 -1.09
C GLU A 253 13.29 22.48 0.33
N GLY A 254 13.68 21.26 0.68
CA GLY A 254 14.33 20.92 1.95
C GLY A 254 15.65 21.66 2.16
N VAL A 255 16.45 21.89 1.10
CA VAL A 255 17.69 22.69 1.19
C VAL A 255 17.38 24.13 1.57
N GLU A 256 16.37 24.73 0.94
CA GLU A 256 15.96 26.11 1.23
C GLU A 256 15.33 26.22 2.63
N SER A 257 14.47 25.27 2.99
CA SER A 257 13.85 25.17 4.31
C SER A 257 14.88 24.96 5.43
N SER A 258 15.96 24.23 5.14
CA SER A 258 17.08 24.05 6.08
C SER A 258 17.81 25.37 6.35
N LYS A 259 17.99 26.22 5.33
CA LYS A 259 18.64 27.53 5.48
C LYS A 259 17.80 28.50 6.32
N HIS A 260 16.48 28.48 6.13
CA HIS A 260 15.56 29.39 6.80
C HIS A 260 15.01 28.86 8.13
N GLN A 261 15.42 27.65 8.56
CA GLN A 261 14.91 26.99 9.78
C GLN A 261 13.38 26.99 9.87
N SER A 262 12.72 26.53 8.79
CA SER A 262 11.27 26.43 8.73
C SER A 262 10.69 25.60 9.88
N PHE A 263 9.37 25.72 10.11
CA PHE A 263 8.67 24.94 11.13
C PHE A 263 8.90 23.42 10.96
N ALA A 264 8.78 22.91 9.73
CA ALA A 264 9.08 21.51 9.42
C ALA A 264 10.54 21.15 9.73
N CYS A 265 11.50 22.03 9.43
CA CYS A 265 12.92 21.83 9.77
C CYS A 265 13.11 21.70 11.29
N GLN A 266 12.48 22.57 12.08
CA GLN A 266 12.54 22.50 13.55
C GLN A 266 11.93 21.21 14.09
N HIS A 267 10.81 20.77 13.53
CA HIS A 267 10.20 19.48 13.87
C HIS A 267 11.12 18.29 13.58
N ILE A 268 11.77 18.29 12.41
CA ILE A 268 12.70 17.23 12.00
C ILE A 268 13.92 17.22 12.93
N LEU A 269 14.51 18.38 13.24
CA LEU A 269 15.65 18.47 14.14
C LEU A 269 15.31 18.05 15.57
N SER A 270 14.12 18.42 16.07
CA SER A 270 13.64 17.93 17.38
C SER A 270 13.50 16.41 17.39
N ALA A 271 13.01 15.80 16.31
CA ALA A 271 12.97 14.34 16.17
C ALA A 271 14.37 13.71 16.19
N PHE A 272 15.38 14.38 15.62
CA PHE A 272 16.78 13.94 15.70
C PHE A 272 17.31 14.03 17.12
N GLU A 273 17.06 15.11 17.86
CA GLU A 273 17.52 15.25 19.26
C GLU A 273 16.94 14.18 20.19
N VAL A 274 15.69 13.74 19.95
CA VAL A 274 15.06 12.63 20.68
C VAL A 274 15.72 11.28 20.35
N LEU A 275 16.17 11.08 19.12
CA LEU A 275 16.97 9.92 18.74
C LEU A 275 18.36 10.00 19.35
N ASP A 276 18.99 11.18 19.31
CA ASP A 276 20.32 11.41 19.83
C ASP A 276 20.37 11.30 21.35
N THR A 277 19.35 11.71 22.11
CA THR A 277 19.30 11.47 23.57
C THR A 277 19.24 9.98 23.96
N LYS A 278 18.83 9.09 23.04
CA LYS A 278 19.00 7.64 23.18
C LYS A 278 20.32 7.11 22.59
N LEU A 279 21.00 7.89 21.75
CA LEU A 279 22.27 7.59 21.06
C LEU A 279 23.51 8.22 21.74
N ILE A 280 23.36 9.24 22.59
CA ILE A 280 24.39 10.07 23.24
C ILE A 280 25.24 9.28 24.25
N ALA A 281 24.89 8.03 24.56
CA ALA A 281 25.84 7.10 25.17
C ALA A 281 27.04 6.76 24.25
N CYS A 282 27.00 7.08 22.95
CA CYS A 282 27.97 6.60 21.94
C CYS A 282 28.95 7.66 21.42
N ILE A 283 28.67 8.97 21.56
CA ILE A 283 29.47 10.05 20.93
C ILE A 283 30.64 10.50 21.84
N SER A 284 31.49 9.55 22.24
CA SER A 284 32.74 9.85 22.97
C SER A 284 33.98 9.18 22.37
N LEU A 285 33.95 8.74 21.10
CA LEU A 285 35.12 8.08 20.47
C LEU A 285 35.34 8.50 19.01
N LYS A 286 35.44 9.81 18.74
CA LYS A 286 35.78 10.35 17.40
C LYS A 286 37.28 10.21 17.03
N TYR A 287 38.09 9.44 17.78
CA TYR A 287 39.55 9.38 17.63
C TYR A 287 40.18 7.96 17.76
N CYS A 288 39.68 6.92 17.10
CA CYS A 288 40.42 5.65 17.01
C CYS A 288 40.34 5.05 15.60
N THR A 289 41.52 4.81 15.02
CA THR A 289 41.78 4.44 13.62
C THR A 289 41.83 2.93 13.37
N ASP A 290 40.95 2.11 13.98
CA ASP A 290 40.97 0.65 13.73
C ASP A 290 39.56 0.03 13.60
N HIS A 291 39.30 -0.49 12.40
CA HIS A 291 37.98 -0.94 11.91
C HIS A 291 37.37 -2.13 12.67
N ILE A 292 38.17 -2.98 13.32
CA ILE A 292 37.70 -4.19 14.02
C ILE A 292 37.25 -3.89 15.46
N TYR A 293 37.86 -2.89 16.11
CA TYR A 293 37.51 -2.50 17.47
C TYR A 293 36.22 -1.67 17.53
N ILE A 294 35.95 -0.85 16.50
CA ILE A 294 34.67 -0.16 16.32
C ILE A 294 33.54 -1.19 16.22
N PHE A 295 33.74 -2.27 15.47
CA PHE A 295 32.75 -3.34 15.22
C PHE A 295 32.26 -4.03 16.50
N GLN A 296 33.17 -4.34 17.44
CA GLN A 296 32.82 -5.00 18.72
C GLN A 296 32.29 -4.05 19.80
N LYS A 297 32.55 -2.74 19.68
CA LYS A 297 32.12 -1.72 20.67
C LYS A 297 30.83 -1.01 20.24
N TRP A 298 30.59 -0.84 18.94
CA TRP A 298 29.33 -0.33 18.37
C TRP A 298 28.13 -1.25 18.60
N SER A 299 28.33 -2.57 18.44
CA SER A 299 27.28 -3.56 18.73
C SER A 299 26.89 -3.60 20.22
N LYS A 300 27.75 -3.09 21.10
CA LYS A 300 27.50 -2.99 22.56
C LYS A 300 26.89 -1.65 22.99
N LEU A 301 26.90 -0.63 22.13
CA LEU A 301 26.56 0.76 22.47
C LEU A 301 25.22 1.22 21.87
N SER A 302 24.82 0.66 20.73
CA SER A 302 23.41 0.67 20.30
C SER A 302 22.88 -0.75 20.42
N ASN A 303 21.79 -0.96 21.16
CA ASN A 303 21.17 -2.29 21.27
C ASN A 303 20.57 -2.81 19.93
N ALA A 304 20.87 -2.20 18.77
CA ALA A 304 20.19 -2.50 17.51
C ALA A 304 21.02 -2.39 16.21
N GLY A 305 22.28 -1.93 16.20
CA GLY A 305 23.07 -1.88 14.95
C GLY A 305 22.54 -0.90 13.88
N ILE A 306 21.87 0.17 14.30
CA ILE A 306 21.29 1.20 13.42
C ILE A 306 21.99 2.55 13.68
N SER A 307 22.35 3.26 12.62
CA SER A 307 22.79 4.67 12.66
C SER A 307 21.87 5.50 11.76
N ALA A 308 21.46 6.68 12.22
CA ALA A 308 20.60 7.60 11.45
C ALA A 308 21.03 9.05 11.72
N ALA A 309 21.22 9.85 10.67
CA ALA A 309 21.55 11.26 10.81
C ALA A 309 21.04 12.12 9.64
N PRO A 310 20.62 13.37 9.88
CA PRO A 310 20.33 14.33 8.82
C PRO A 310 21.60 14.72 8.06
N ARG A 311 21.51 14.89 6.73
CA ARG A 311 22.63 15.40 5.92
C ARG A 311 23.01 16.82 6.35
N GLU A 312 24.28 17.19 6.14
CA GLU A 312 24.76 18.53 6.50
C GLU A 312 24.06 19.62 5.68
N ALA A 313 24.03 19.45 4.36
CA ALA A 313 23.48 20.42 3.41
C ALA A 313 21.93 20.43 3.34
N ASN A 314 21.29 19.34 3.75
CA ASN A 314 19.83 19.20 3.66
C ASN A 314 19.27 18.39 4.84
N LYS A 315 18.64 19.07 5.80
CA LYS A 315 18.07 18.42 6.99
C LYS A 315 16.84 17.57 6.71
N PHE A 316 16.23 17.74 5.54
CA PHE A 316 15.09 16.96 5.06
C PHE A 316 15.50 15.65 4.38
N VAL A 317 16.80 15.32 4.36
CA VAL A 317 17.28 14.03 3.90
C VAL A 317 18.15 13.42 4.97
N TRP A 318 17.79 12.22 5.41
CA TRP A 318 18.51 11.49 6.43
C TRP A 318 19.14 10.24 5.83
N ASP A 319 20.41 10.03 6.17
CA ASP A 319 21.12 8.81 5.86
C ASP A 319 21.02 7.86 7.05
N VAL A 320 20.59 6.64 6.77
CA VAL A 320 20.38 5.59 7.75
C VAL A 320 21.16 4.35 7.32
N THR A 321 22.02 3.85 8.20
CA THR A 321 22.73 2.58 8.01
C THR A 321 22.17 1.54 8.99
N ILE A 322 21.72 0.41 8.46
CA ILE A 322 21.25 -0.73 9.24
C ILE A 322 22.22 -1.89 9.04
N MET A 323 22.78 -2.39 10.13
CA MET A 323 23.60 -3.59 10.15
C MET A 323 22.67 -4.81 10.24
N GLY A 324 22.89 -5.80 9.38
CA GLY A 324 22.25 -7.10 9.53
C GLY A 324 22.65 -7.78 10.84
N ASP A 325 21.70 -8.49 11.46
CA ASP A 325 21.94 -9.21 12.71
C ASP A 325 23.12 -10.20 12.59
N LEU A 326 23.88 -10.36 13.66
CA LEU A 326 24.99 -11.33 13.73
C LEU A 326 24.51 -12.76 14.03
N ASP A 327 23.29 -12.91 14.55
CA ASP A 327 22.76 -14.16 15.12
C ASP A 327 21.76 -14.86 14.19
N GLY A 328 22.20 -15.23 12.98
CA GLY A 328 21.53 -16.25 12.16
C GLY A 328 20.24 -15.83 11.42
N GLY A 329 19.97 -14.53 11.29
CA GLY A 329 18.87 -14.00 10.48
C GLY A 329 19.10 -14.08 8.97
N TRP A 330 18.05 -13.95 8.16
CA TRP A 330 18.14 -14.03 6.69
C TRP A 330 19.10 -12.98 6.11
N TYR A 331 19.13 -11.80 6.71
CA TYR A 331 19.89 -10.62 6.27
C TYR A 331 21.22 -10.43 7.01
N GLU A 332 21.75 -11.51 7.62
CA GLU A 332 22.98 -11.51 8.41
C GLU A 332 24.19 -10.92 7.65
N ASN A 333 25.08 -10.25 8.39
CA ASN A 333 26.36 -9.73 7.90
C ASN A 333 26.30 -8.74 6.71
N GLY A 334 25.12 -8.21 6.38
CA GLY A 334 24.95 -7.13 5.40
C GLY A 334 25.04 -5.75 6.04
N MET A 335 25.34 -4.74 5.23
CA MET A 335 25.26 -3.33 5.63
C MET A 335 24.35 -2.58 4.66
N TYR A 336 23.16 -2.25 5.13
CA TYR A 336 22.06 -1.74 4.30
C TYR A 336 21.93 -0.22 4.47
N GLN A 337 22.07 0.51 3.37
CA GLN A 337 21.92 1.96 3.32
C GLN A 337 20.50 2.31 2.93
N LEU A 338 19.89 3.19 3.73
CA LEU A 338 18.53 3.70 3.58
C LEU A 338 18.58 5.23 3.61
N GLU A 339 17.90 5.86 2.67
CA GLU A 339 17.66 7.29 2.66
C GLU A 339 16.22 7.55 3.12
N ILE A 340 16.01 8.48 4.04
CA ILE A 340 14.67 8.97 4.41
C ILE A 340 14.55 10.40 3.89
N THR A 341 13.65 10.62 2.93
CA THR A 341 13.34 11.96 2.42
C THR A 341 12.07 12.49 3.09
N PHE A 342 12.16 13.68 3.67
CA PHE A 342 11.07 14.34 4.37
C PHE A 342 10.39 15.34 3.44
N PRO A 343 9.05 15.39 3.45
CA PRO A 343 8.32 16.40 2.70
C PRO A 343 8.42 17.79 3.39
N PRO A 344 8.31 18.87 2.62
CA PRO A 344 8.30 20.25 3.15
C PRO A 344 7.15 20.53 4.11
N ASN A 345 6.00 19.87 3.94
CA ASN A 345 4.82 19.96 4.80
C ASN A 345 4.79 18.88 5.90
N PHE A 346 5.92 18.25 6.23
CA PHE A 346 6.00 17.35 7.39
C PHE A 346 5.56 18.09 8.68
N PRO A 347 4.70 17.50 9.54
CA PRO A 347 4.31 16.08 9.61
C PRO A 347 3.02 15.67 8.89
N ASP A 348 2.39 16.56 8.12
CA ASP A 348 1.10 16.29 7.47
C ASP A 348 1.25 15.22 6.36
N CYS A 349 2.40 15.21 5.69
CA CYS A 349 2.81 14.18 4.76
C CYS A 349 3.92 13.31 5.37
N MET A 350 3.82 12.00 5.17
CA MET A 350 4.77 11.04 5.76
C MET A 350 6.14 11.07 5.07
N PRO A 351 7.26 10.95 5.81
CA PRO A 351 8.58 10.76 5.20
C PRO A 351 8.64 9.47 4.37
N ARG A 352 9.47 9.47 3.33
CA ARG A 352 9.62 8.37 2.37
C ARG A 352 10.98 7.69 2.54
N PRO A 353 11.03 6.52 3.19
CA PRO A 353 12.23 5.71 3.28
C PRO A 353 12.45 4.94 1.97
N ARG A 354 13.70 4.88 1.52
CA ARG A 354 14.10 4.12 0.33
C ARG A 354 15.49 3.53 0.53
N PHE A 355 15.61 2.22 0.34
CA PHE A 355 16.91 1.56 0.35
C PHE A 355 17.71 1.99 -0.88
N GLN A 356 18.91 2.50 -0.63
CA GLN A 356 19.91 2.78 -1.66
C GLN A 356 20.67 1.49 -2.01
N THR A 357 20.80 0.60 -1.03
CA THR A 357 21.26 -0.77 -1.24
C THR A 357 20.18 -1.58 -1.95
N GLN A 358 20.57 -2.36 -2.95
CA GLN A 358 19.63 -3.28 -3.61
C GLN A 358 19.15 -4.34 -2.61
N MET A 359 17.83 -4.53 -2.51
CA MET A 359 17.22 -5.46 -1.56
C MET A 359 16.53 -6.64 -2.28
N PHE A 360 16.59 -7.82 -1.67
CA PHE A 360 15.80 -8.98 -2.07
C PHE A 360 14.98 -9.43 -0.86
N HIS A 361 13.78 -8.87 -0.70
CA HIS A 361 12.92 -9.07 0.47
C HIS A 361 11.45 -9.04 0.06
N PRO A 362 10.56 -9.95 0.52
CA PRO A 362 9.14 -9.96 0.11
C PRO A 362 8.42 -8.61 0.32
N GLN A 363 8.75 -7.94 1.41
CA GLN A 363 8.20 -6.64 1.83
C GLN A 363 9.06 -5.40 1.47
N ILE A 364 10.01 -5.50 0.53
CA ILE A 364 10.75 -4.33 -0.01
C ILE A 364 10.75 -4.44 -1.52
N ASP A 365 10.25 -3.41 -2.21
CA ASP A 365 10.14 -3.45 -3.68
C ASP A 365 11.52 -3.38 -4.38
N GLU A 366 11.50 -3.51 -5.71
CA GLU A 366 12.71 -3.50 -6.53
C GLU A 366 13.41 -2.12 -6.59
N ASP A 367 12.68 -1.03 -6.36
CA ASP A 367 13.21 0.33 -6.29
C ASP A 367 13.74 0.69 -4.89
N GLY A 368 13.55 -0.19 -3.91
CA GLY A 368 14.01 -0.07 -2.54
C GLY A 368 12.98 0.49 -1.56
N PHE A 369 11.71 0.68 -1.94
CA PHE A 369 10.70 1.16 -0.99
C PHE A 369 10.24 0.02 -0.05
N PRO A 370 10.41 0.16 1.28
CA PRO A 370 9.96 -0.84 2.23
C PRO A 370 8.46 -0.69 2.51
N PHE A 371 7.75 -1.81 2.63
CA PHE A 371 6.36 -1.80 3.06
C PHE A 371 6.24 -1.33 4.51
N LEU A 372 5.61 -0.18 4.71
CA LEU A 372 5.32 0.39 6.02
C LEU A 372 3.83 0.68 6.14
N SER A 373 3.18 0.08 7.15
CA SER A 373 1.76 0.32 7.43
C SER A 373 1.54 1.78 7.81
N VAL A 374 0.77 2.53 7.03
CA VAL A 374 0.42 3.93 7.33
C VAL A 374 -0.88 3.95 8.14
N SER A 375 -0.85 4.63 9.28
CA SER A 375 -2.06 4.92 10.09
C SER A 375 -2.41 6.39 9.93
N MET A 376 -3.70 6.69 9.76
CA MET A 376 -4.21 8.06 9.67
C MET A 376 -4.13 8.84 10.99
N THR A 377 -4.02 8.14 12.12
CA THR A 377 -4.08 8.76 13.45
C THR A 377 -2.73 8.84 14.15
N ASP A 378 -1.76 8.07 13.68
CA ASP A 378 -0.42 8.03 14.28
C ASP A 378 0.52 8.73 13.30
N SER A 379 0.81 10.02 13.53
CA SER A 379 1.96 10.65 12.90
C SER A 379 3.19 9.83 13.32
N LYS A 380 3.67 8.92 12.48
CA LYS A 380 4.81 8.10 12.87
C LYS A 380 6.00 9.03 12.96
N ASN A 381 6.55 9.14 14.16
CA ASN A 381 7.83 9.80 14.33
C ASN A 381 8.91 9.00 13.58
N VAL A 382 10.03 9.64 13.30
CA VAL A 382 11.15 9.04 12.57
C VAL A 382 11.65 7.75 13.25
N GLN A 383 11.59 7.70 14.58
CA GLN A 383 11.94 6.51 15.35
C GLN A 383 11.05 5.31 15.00
N ALA A 384 9.75 5.51 14.84
CA ALA A 384 8.81 4.45 14.45
C ALA A 384 9.09 3.95 13.03
N ILE A 385 9.39 4.85 12.08
CA ILE A 385 9.77 4.47 10.71
C ILE A 385 11.02 3.59 10.73
N ILE A 386 12.08 4.04 11.41
CA ILE A 386 13.34 3.30 11.52
C ILE A 386 13.13 1.94 12.21
N SER A 387 12.33 1.91 13.29
CA SER A 387 12.01 0.68 14.01
C SER A 387 11.22 -0.30 13.15
N ASP A 388 10.27 0.18 12.35
CA ASP A 388 9.47 -0.67 11.46
C ASP A 388 10.35 -1.23 10.33
N VAL A 389 11.20 -0.41 9.69
CA VAL A 389 12.16 -0.86 8.67
C VAL A 389 13.13 -1.89 9.24
N HIS A 390 13.68 -1.65 10.43
CA HIS A 390 14.54 -2.62 11.10
C HIS A 390 13.80 -3.93 11.40
N SER A 391 12.53 -3.84 11.80
CA SER A 391 11.71 -5.03 12.07
C SER A 391 11.46 -5.87 10.82
N LEU A 392 11.44 -5.28 9.62
CA LEU A 392 11.34 -6.03 8.37
C LEU A 392 12.56 -6.95 8.18
N LEU A 393 13.77 -6.44 8.43
CA LEU A 393 15.00 -7.23 8.25
C LEU A 393 15.20 -8.27 9.34
N LYS A 394 14.64 -8.04 10.53
CA LYS A 394 14.81 -8.90 11.69
C LYS A 394 13.77 -10.01 11.78
N ASN A 395 12.51 -9.71 11.50
CA ASN A 395 11.42 -10.67 11.69
C ASN A 395 11.14 -11.43 10.38
N PRO A 396 10.56 -12.64 10.47
CA PRO A 396 10.03 -13.32 9.29
C PRO A 396 9.03 -12.43 8.54
N PRO A 397 9.06 -12.43 7.20
CA PRO A 397 8.10 -11.69 6.40
C PRO A 397 6.64 -12.03 6.74
N SER A 398 5.77 -11.01 6.75
CA SER A 398 4.34 -11.20 7.00
C SER A 398 3.71 -12.16 5.98
N PRO A 399 2.86 -13.11 6.41
CA PRO A 399 2.14 -13.99 5.49
C PRO A 399 0.97 -13.29 4.78
N ASP A 400 0.64 -12.04 5.13
CA ASP A 400 -0.38 -11.27 4.42
C ASP A 400 0.11 -10.88 3.01
N PRO A 401 -0.54 -11.35 1.93
CA PRO A 401 -0.16 -11.05 0.55
C PRO A 401 -0.16 -9.57 0.19
N ARG A 402 -0.91 -8.72 0.93
CA ARG A 402 -0.87 -7.25 0.76
C ARG A 402 0.53 -6.67 1.02
N THR A 403 1.34 -7.37 1.79
CA THR A 403 2.69 -6.92 2.14
C THR A 403 3.76 -7.38 1.14
N TRP A 404 3.40 -8.24 0.18
CA TRP A 404 4.33 -8.87 -0.78
C TRP A 404 4.59 -7.98 -2.00
N VAL A 405 5.20 -6.83 -1.74
CA VAL A 405 5.56 -5.82 -2.76
C VAL A 405 6.59 -6.36 -3.78
N ASN A 406 7.46 -7.27 -3.36
CA ASN A 406 8.35 -8.01 -4.26
C ASN A 406 7.84 -9.43 -4.47
N LYS A 407 7.13 -9.64 -5.58
CA LYS A 407 6.52 -10.93 -5.93
C LYS A 407 7.54 -12.05 -5.97
N LYS A 408 8.66 -11.85 -6.65
CA LYS A 408 9.70 -12.87 -6.83
C LYS A 408 10.28 -13.33 -5.50
N ALA A 409 10.54 -12.40 -4.59
CA ALA A 409 11.03 -12.73 -3.26
C ALA A 409 9.95 -13.45 -2.43
N ALA A 410 8.69 -13.02 -2.52
CA ALA A 410 7.57 -13.66 -1.83
C ALA A 410 7.31 -15.08 -2.34
N ASP A 411 7.25 -15.30 -3.65
CA ASP A 411 7.05 -16.61 -4.27
C ASP A 411 8.16 -17.59 -3.87
N MET A 412 9.41 -17.13 -3.80
CA MET A 412 10.54 -17.96 -3.37
C MET A 412 10.47 -18.30 -1.86
N TYR A 413 10.10 -17.33 -1.02
CA TYR A 413 10.01 -17.51 0.43
C TYR A 413 8.81 -18.38 0.85
N PHE A 414 7.62 -18.08 0.32
CA PHE A 414 6.37 -18.75 0.66
C PHE A 414 6.06 -19.97 -0.20
N GLY A 415 6.65 -20.09 -1.40
CA GLY A 415 6.48 -21.21 -2.33
C GLY A 415 7.33 -22.45 -2.03
N GLY A 416 8.12 -22.45 -0.94
CA GLY A 416 8.84 -23.62 -0.45
C GLY A 416 10.32 -23.73 -0.85
N ASP A 417 10.87 -22.75 -1.59
CA ASP A 417 12.29 -22.70 -1.96
C ASP A 417 13.11 -21.82 -1.00
N GLN A 418 13.03 -22.13 0.30
CA GLN A 418 13.69 -21.36 1.35
C GLN A 418 15.22 -21.39 1.25
N GLU A 419 15.79 -22.46 0.69
CA GLU A 419 17.23 -22.58 0.51
C GLU A 419 17.75 -21.67 -0.60
N GLU A 420 17.09 -21.60 -1.76
CA GLU A 420 17.49 -20.63 -2.80
C GLU A 420 17.18 -19.19 -2.38
N PHE A 421 16.11 -18.96 -1.61
CA PHE A 421 15.86 -17.67 -0.97
C PHE A 421 17.06 -17.26 -0.10
N LYS A 422 17.49 -18.12 0.82
CA LYS A 422 18.63 -17.87 1.70
C LYS A 422 19.91 -17.57 0.92
N ARG A 423 20.20 -18.37 -0.11
CA ARG A 423 21.37 -18.17 -0.97
C ARG A 423 21.31 -16.84 -1.70
N THR A 424 20.13 -16.47 -2.21
CA THR A 424 19.92 -15.20 -2.90
C THR A 424 20.13 -14.03 -1.95
N VAL A 425 19.47 -14.02 -0.78
CA VAL A 425 19.62 -12.95 0.22
C VAL A 425 21.10 -12.79 0.64
N ARG A 426 21.82 -13.89 0.88
CA ARG A 426 23.26 -13.84 1.22
C ARG A 426 24.12 -13.18 0.13
N ARG A 427 23.81 -13.40 -1.15
CA ARG A 427 24.50 -12.71 -2.26
C ARG A 427 24.23 -11.21 -2.24
N TYR A 428 23.00 -10.79 -1.92
CA TYR A 428 22.65 -9.37 -1.78
C TYR A 428 23.34 -8.73 -0.55
N ALA A 429 23.39 -9.43 0.58
CA ALA A 429 24.12 -8.99 1.78
C ALA A 429 25.63 -8.81 1.52
N GLN A 430 26.26 -9.69 0.74
CA GLN A 430 27.66 -9.51 0.35
C GLN A 430 27.87 -8.28 -0.54
N ARG A 431 26.97 -8.07 -1.51
CA ARG A 431 27.02 -6.89 -2.41
C ARG A 431 26.80 -5.59 -1.66
N SER A 432 25.96 -5.57 -0.62
CA SER A 432 25.70 -4.36 0.16
C SER A 432 26.95 -3.85 0.88
N MET A 433 27.80 -4.77 1.35
CA MET A 433 29.12 -4.46 1.93
C MET A 433 30.07 -3.81 0.91
N GLU A 434 30.03 -4.25 -0.34
CA GLU A 434 30.85 -3.67 -1.43
C GLU A 434 30.34 -2.29 -1.86
N GLN A 435 29.02 -2.14 -2.02
CA GLN A 435 28.39 -0.87 -2.39
C GLN A 435 28.66 0.20 -1.33
N SER A 436 28.55 -0.16 -0.05
CA SER A 436 28.76 0.80 1.02
C SER A 436 30.20 1.30 1.12
N LYS A 437 31.20 0.50 0.72
CA LYS A 437 32.59 0.97 0.60
C LYS A 437 32.71 2.07 -0.44
N LYS A 438 32.08 1.87 -1.61
CA LYS A 438 32.09 2.85 -2.71
C LYS A 438 31.39 4.17 -2.35
N ILE A 439 30.27 4.10 -1.63
CA ILE A 439 29.53 5.30 -1.20
C ILE A 439 30.32 6.12 -0.18
N ARG A 440 31.18 5.49 0.63
CA ARG A 440 32.01 6.19 1.62
C ARG A 440 33.26 6.83 1.00
N ASP A 441 33.78 6.26 -0.08
CA ASP A 441 35.03 6.67 -0.72
C ASP A 441 34.83 7.70 -1.86
N GLY A 442 33.58 8.00 -2.23
CA GLY A 442 33.20 9.02 -3.22
C GLY A 442 32.41 10.15 -2.58
#